data_AF-A0A7S2LP82-F1
#
_entry.id   AF-A0A7S2LP82-F1
#
_cell.length_a   1.000
_cell.length_b   1.000
_cell.length_c   1.000
_cell.angle_alpha   90.00
_cell.angle_beta   90.00
_cell.angle_gamma   90.00
#
_symmetry.space_group_name_H-M   'P 1'
#
loop_
_entity.id
_entity.type
_entity.pdbx_description
1 polymer ?
#
loop_
_entity_poly.entity_id
_entity_poly.type
_entity_poly.pdbx_seq_one_letter_code
_entity_poly.pdbx_strand_id
1 'polypeptide(L)'
;LYPDAINHSAASGKYPIHLAIMCAGRDNPLAAVDIVKFLLDCDPNVKLQKYEGMVSMSLLHFACRWGYNDSTIEAALEMIKVIYDAYPEAIEGDAIASHIHEYHEQVQAFVNSQLVYARQA
;
A
#
# COMPACT_ATOMS: atom_id res chain seq x y z
N LEU A 1 -11.66 25.25 4.03
CA LEU A 1 -11.08 23.98 3.52
C LEU A 1 -10.38 23.29 4.68
N TYR A 2 -10.38 21.96 4.73
CA TYR A 2 -9.79 21.16 5.81
C TYR A 2 -8.51 20.48 5.30
N PRO A 3 -7.36 21.18 5.29
CA PRO A 3 -6.11 20.63 4.75
C PRO A 3 -5.66 19.37 5.51
N ASP A 4 -5.97 19.28 6.80
CA ASP A 4 -5.54 18.16 7.65
C ASP A 4 -6.40 16.90 7.48
N ALA A 5 -7.49 16.96 6.71
CA ALA A 5 -8.40 15.83 6.51
C ALA A 5 -7.70 14.59 5.91
N ILE A 6 -6.58 14.79 5.19
CA ILE A 6 -5.75 13.70 4.67
C ILE A 6 -5.15 12.82 5.79
N ASN A 7 -4.98 13.38 6.99
CA ASN A 7 -4.43 12.74 8.18
C ASN A 7 -5.50 12.30 9.18
N HIS A 8 -6.78 12.34 8.80
CA HIS A 8 -7.88 11.91 9.68
C HIS A 8 -8.38 10.54 9.24
N SER A 9 -8.22 9.53 10.10
CA SER A 9 -8.78 8.21 9.86
C SER A 9 -10.29 8.19 10.08
N ALA A 10 -10.98 7.37 9.30
CA ALA A 10 -12.36 7.00 9.58
C ALA A 10 -12.43 6.13 10.85
N ALA A 11 -13.63 5.95 11.40
CA ALA A 11 -13.88 5.05 12.54
C ALA A 11 -13.41 3.59 12.31
N SER A 12 -13.17 3.20 11.05
CA SER A 12 -12.60 1.89 10.69
C SER A 12 -11.06 1.85 10.69
N GLY A 13 -10.38 2.91 11.11
CA GLY A 13 -8.92 3.03 11.09
C GLY A 13 -8.32 3.28 9.69
N LYS A 14 -9.15 3.56 8.69
CA LYS A 14 -8.72 3.82 7.30
C LYS A 14 -8.57 5.31 7.06
N TYR A 15 -7.44 5.68 6.49
CA TYR A 15 -7.17 7.01 5.93
C TYR A 15 -7.57 7.06 4.45
N PRO A 16 -7.67 8.25 3.82
CA PRO A 16 -8.00 8.37 2.39
C PRO A 16 -7.13 7.50 1.47
N ILE A 17 -5.83 7.34 1.75
CA ILE A 17 -4.94 6.50 0.94
C ILE A 17 -5.32 5.01 0.96
N HIS A 18 -5.85 4.51 2.08
CA HIS A 18 -6.34 3.13 2.17
C HIS A 18 -7.55 2.91 1.25
N LEU A 19 -8.43 3.91 1.15
CA LEU A 19 -9.58 3.84 0.25
C LEU A 19 -9.14 3.87 -1.22
N ALA A 20 -8.14 4.69 -1.55
CA ALA A 20 -7.56 4.72 -2.90
C ALA A 20 -6.98 3.34 -3.29
N ILE A 21 -6.23 2.70 -2.39
CA ILE A 21 -5.72 1.34 -2.59
C ILE A 21 -6.86 0.35 -2.85
N MET A 22 -7.94 0.41 -2.06
CA MET A 22 -9.07 -0.49 -2.22
C MET A 22 -9.76 -0.33 -3.59
N CYS A 23 -9.80 0.89 -4.13
CA CYS A 23 -10.35 1.17 -5.46
C CYS A 23 -9.50 0.56 -6.58
N ALA A 24 -8.20 0.36 -6.38
CA ALA A 24 -7.33 -0.26 -7.37
C ALA A 24 -7.71 -1.72 -7.68
N GLY A 25 -8.39 -2.42 -6.77
CA GLY A 25 -8.88 -3.78 -7.00
C GLY A 25 -10.31 -3.87 -7.55
N ARG A 26 -10.95 -2.76 -7.92
CA ARG A 26 -12.40 -2.73 -8.26
C ARG A 26 -12.70 -2.08 -9.60
N ASP A 27 -12.65 -0.74 -9.64
CA ASP A 27 -13.40 0.01 -10.65
C ASP A 27 -12.49 0.66 -11.70
N ASN A 28 -11.48 1.42 -11.25
CA ASN A 28 -10.55 2.12 -12.12
C ASN A 28 -9.14 2.09 -11.52
N PRO A 29 -8.37 1.04 -11.86
CA PRO A 29 -7.09 0.81 -11.20
C PRO A 29 -6.04 1.87 -11.55
N LEU A 30 -6.07 2.45 -12.75
CA LEU A 30 -5.15 3.51 -13.16
C LEU A 30 -5.44 4.82 -12.41
N ALA A 31 -6.71 5.23 -12.31
CA ALA A 31 -7.06 6.42 -11.53
C ALA A 31 -6.71 6.26 -10.03
N ALA A 32 -6.84 5.04 -9.49
CA ALA A 32 -6.43 4.77 -8.12
C ALA A 32 -4.91 4.98 -7.91
N VAL A 33 -4.08 4.55 -8.86
CA VAL A 33 -2.62 4.81 -8.83
C VAL A 33 -2.34 6.31 -8.79
N ASP A 34 -3.00 7.10 -9.66
CA ASP A 34 -2.82 8.55 -9.71
C ASP A 34 -3.23 9.23 -8.40
N ILE A 35 -4.32 8.79 -7.79
CA ILE A 35 -4.77 9.29 -6.47
C ILE A 35 -3.76 8.94 -5.38
N VAL A 36 -3.20 7.73 -5.38
CA VAL A 36 -2.17 7.34 -4.39
C VAL A 36 -0.91 8.20 -4.52
N LYS A 37 -0.41 8.42 -5.74
CA LYS A 37 0.72 9.32 -6.00
C LYS A 37 0.41 10.72 -5.48
N PHE A 38 -0.75 11.27 -5.86
CA PHE A 38 -1.20 12.58 -5.40
C PHE A 38 -1.23 12.69 -3.87
N LEU A 39 -1.76 11.71 -3.16
CA LEU A 39 -1.84 11.73 -1.69
C LEU A 39 -0.45 11.68 -1.04
N LEU A 40 0.48 10.89 -1.58
CA LEU A 40 1.86 10.81 -1.08
C LEU A 40 2.63 12.12 -1.33
N ASP A 41 2.38 12.77 -2.47
CA ASP A 41 2.98 14.07 -2.79
C ASP A 41 2.42 15.22 -1.94
N CYS A 42 1.16 15.11 -1.49
CA CYS A 42 0.50 16.14 -0.69
C CYS A 42 1.09 16.27 0.73
N ASP A 43 1.39 15.15 1.39
CA ASP A 43 1.95 15.15 2.74
C ASP A 43 2.87 13.93 2.95
N PRO A 44 4.16 14.14 3.28
CA PRO A 44 5.12 13.06 3.46
C PRO A 44 4.77 12.10 4.60
N ASN A 45 3.89 12.47 5.54
CA ASN A 45 3.46 11.60 6.62
C ASN A 45 2.41 10.57 6.18
N VAL A 46 1.80 10.73 5.00
CA VAL A 46 0.80 9.80 4.46
C VAL A 46 1.37 8.39 4.34
N LYS A 47 2.64 8.25 3.98
CA LYS A 47 3.33 6.95 3.91
C LYS A 47 3.43 6.20 5.24
N LEU A 48 3.28 6.90 6.36
CA LEU A 48 3.35 6.35 7.72
C LEU A 48 1.96 5.98 8.26
N GLN A 49 0.88 6.27 7.53
CA GLN A 49 -0.49 5.99 7.96
C GLN A 49 -0.72 4.48 7.97
N LYS A 50 -0.75 3.91 9.18
CA LYS A 50 -1.06 2.49 9.40
C LYS A 50 -2.56 2.27 9.34
N TYR A 51 -2.97 1.11 8.84
CA TYR A 51 -4.33 0.63 9.01
C TYR A 51 -4.51 0.13 10.44
N GLU A 52 -5.33 0.81 11.23
CA GLU A 52 -5.58 0.47 12.65
C GLU A 52 -6.88 -0.35 12.84
N GLY A 53 -7.09 -1.36 11.98
CA GLY A 53 -8.22 -2.28 12.08
C GLY A 53 -7.98 -3.44 13.06
N MET A 54 -8.59 -4.60 12.77
CA MET A 54 -8.43 -5.82 13.58
C MET A 54 -6.95 -6.27 13.70
N VAL A 55 -6.16 -6.05 12.64
CA VAL A 55 -4.73 -6.27 12.63
C VAL A 55 -4.09 -4.98 12.13
N SER A 56 -3.20 -4.41 12.94
CA SER A 56 -2.42 -3.24 12.55
C SER A 56 -1.51 -3.61 11.38
N MET A 57 -1.54 -2.81 10.32
CA MET A 57 -0.70 -3.02 9.13
C MET A 57 -0.11 -1.69 8.67
N SER A 58 1.15 -1.70 8.25
CA SER A 58 1.75 -0.62 7.47
C SER A 58 0.98 -0.42 6.17
N LEU A 59 1.13 0.76 5.58
CA LEU A 59 0.52 1.07 4.30
C LEU A 59 0.94 0.09 3.20
N LEU A 60 2.23 -0.27 3.18
CA LEU A 60 2.79 -1.24 2.23
C LEU A 60 2.17 -2.64 2.44
N HIS A 61 2.08 -3.11 3.69
CA HIS A 61 1.46 -4.40 3.99
C HIS A 61 -0.02 -4.42 3.55
N PHE A 62 -0.76 -3.35 3.84
CA PHE A 62 -2.15 -3.21 3.40
C PHE A 62 -2.27 -3.27 1.87
N ALA A 63 -1.39 -2.57 1.15
CA ALA A 63 -1.37 -2.57 -0.31
C ALA A 63 -1.07 -3.95 -0.89
N CYS A 64 -0.08 -4.67 -0.36
CA CYS A 64 0.28 -6.01 -0.85
C CYS A 64 -0.81 -7.06 -0.61
N ARG A 65 -1.54 -6.97 0.51
CA ARG A 65 -2.56 -7.95 0.91
C ARG A 65 -3.90 -7.76 0.20
N TRP A 66 -4.12 -6.64 -0.48
CA TRP A 66 -5.41 -6.38 -1.11
C TRP A 66 -5.72 -7.41 -2.21
N GLY A 67 -7.01 -7.69 -2.39
CA GLY A 67 -7.51 -8.77 -3.25
C GLY A 67 -7.49 -8.41 -4.73
N TYR A 68 -6.31 -8.22 -5.31
CA TYR A 68 -6.15 -8.02 -6.75
C TYR A 68 -6.36 -9.33 -7.52
N ASN A 69 -6.78 -9.18 -8.77
CA ASN A 69 -6.90 -10.26 -9.75
C ASN A 69 -6.05 -9.94 -10.99
N ASP A 70 -5.96 -10.89 -11.91
CA ASP A 70 -5.14 -10.76 -13.12
C ASP A 70 -5.47 -9.53 -13.97
N SER A 71 -6.70 -8.98 -13.91
CA SER A 71 -7.07 -7.79 -14.68
C SER A 71 -6.65 -6.47 -14.03
N THR A 72 -6.31 -6.48 -12.73
CA THR A 72 -5.94 -5.28 -11.95
C THR A 72 -4.47 -5.30 -11.49
N ILE A 73 -3.79 -6.43 -11.65
CA ILE A 73 -2.46 -6.65 -11.06
C ILE A 73 -1.38 -5.69 -11.54
N GLU A 74 -1.36 -5.32 -12.82
CA GLU A 74 -0.31 -4.44 -13.36
C GLU A 74 -0.35 -3.05 -12.70
N ALA A 75 -1.55 -2.48 -12.58
CA ALA A 75 -1.75 -1.21 -11.89
C ALA A 75 -1.54 -1.34 -10.37
N ALA A 76 -1.92 -2.47 -9.77
CA ALA A 76 -1.64 -2.75 -8.38
C ALA A 76 -0.13 -2.78 -8.10
N LEU A 77 0.67 -3.40 -8.97
CA LEU A 77 2.12 -3.42 -8.85
C LEU A 77 2.73 -2.03 -9.00
N GLU A 78 2.23 -1.21 -9.92
CA GLU A 78 2.66 0.18 -10.03
C GLU A 78 2.38 0.94 -8.72
N MET A 79 1.18 0.81 -8.17
CA MET A 79 0.81 1.42 -6.90
C MET A 79 1.68 0.93 -5.73
N ILE A 80 1.91 -0.39 -5.62
CA ILE A 80 2.74 -0.98 -4.58
C ILE A 80 4.19 -0.47 -4.68
N LYS A 81 4.73 -0.36 -5.90
CA LYS A 81 6.07 0.22 -6.13
C LYS A 81 6.13 1.66 -5.66
N VAL A 82 5.14 2.49 -6.00
CA VAL A 82 5.06 3.89 -5.54
C VAL A 82 5.04 3.98 -4.01
N ILE A 83 4.26 3.12 -3.34
CA ILE A 83 4.19 3.09 -1.87
C ILE A 83 5.52 2.63 -1.27
N TYR A 84 6.15 1.61 -1.84
CA TYR A 84 7.46 1.11 -1.43
C TYR A 84 8.54 2.19 -1.58
N ASP A 85 8.61 2.84 -2.74
CA ASP A 85 9.61 3.88 -3.02
C ASP A 85 9.47 5.09 -2.08
N ALA A 86 8.26 5.39 -1.61
CA ALA A 86 8.03 6.45 -0.64
C ALA A 86 8.57 6.12 0.77
N TYR A 87 8.54 4.85 1.16
CA TYR A 87 9.02 4.38 2.47
C TYR A 87 9.48 2.89 2.43
N PRO A 88 10.69 2.63 1.90
CA PRO A 88 11.18 1.26 1.68
C PRO A 88 11.31 0.45 2.97
N GLU A 89 11.67 1.09 4.09
CA GLU A 89 11.87 0.46 5.40
C GLU A 89 10.59 -0.20 5.94
N ALA A 90 9.41 0.17 5.42
CA ALA A 90 8.15 -0.50 5.74
C ALA A 90 8.16 -2.00 5.41
N ILE A 91 9.03 -2.46 4.51
CA ILE A 91 9.14 -3.87 4.14
C ILE A 91 9.73 -4.74 5.26
N GLU A 92 10.55 -4.15 6.13
CA GLU A 92 11.17 -4.83 7.27
C GLU A 92 10.23 -4.85 8.47
N GLY A 93 9.50 -3.75 8.65
CA GLY A 93 8.60 -3.52 9.76
C GLY A 93 7.20 -4.04 9.50
N ASP A 94 7.01 -5.34 9.20
CA ASP A 94 5.73 -6.01 9.38
C ASP A 94 5.74 -7.50 9.00
N ALA A 95 4.64 -8.15 9.38
CA ALA A 95 4.18 -9.47 8.98
C ALA A 95 4.03 -9.69 7.45
N ILE A 96 4.66 -8.85 6.60
CA ILE A 96 4.65 -8.95 5.15
C ILE A 96 5.20 -10.31 4.72
N ALA A 97 6.36 -10.70 5.27
CA ALA A 97 6.97 -11.98 4.97
C ALA A 97 6.10 -13.16 5.44
N SER A 98 5.39 -13.04 6.58
CA SER A 98 4.57 -14.13 7.11
C SER A 98 3.24 -14.30 6.36
N HIS A 99 2.69 -13.23 5.78
CA HIS A 99 1.44 -13.26 4.99
C HIS A 99 1.68 -13.33 3.48
N ILE A 100 2.93 -13.51 3.04
CA ILE A 100 3.27 -13.48 1.61
C ILE A 100 2.47 -14.48 0.77
N HIS A 101 2.10 -15.61 1.36
CA HIS A 101 1.30 -16.66 0.73
C HIS A 101 -0.15 -16.23 0.43
N GLU A 102 -0.63 -15.14 1.03
CA GLU A 102 -1.96 -14.57 0.78
C GLU A 102 -1.95 -13.57 -0.39
N TYR A 103 -0.78 -13.18 -0.90
CA TYR A 103 -0.68 -12.14 -1.93
C TYR A 103 -0.81 -12.74 -3.33
N HIS A 104 -1.15 -11.89 -4.29
CA HIS A 104 -1.07 -12.24 -5.70
C HIS A 104 0.37 -12.63 -6.09
N GLU A 105 0.56 -13.65 -6.94
CA GLU A 105 1.89 -14.22 -7.27
C GLU A 105 2.91 -13.17 -7.72
N GLN A 106 2.50 -12.22 -8.57
CA GLN A 106 3.38 -11.13 -8.99
C GLN A 106 3.77 -10.17 -7.85
N VAL A 107 2.87 -9.93 -6.88
CA VAL A 107 3.20 -9.16 -5.67
C VAL A 107 4.19 -9.95 -4.81
N GLN A 108 4.01 -11.26 -4.68
CA GLN A 108 4.97 -12.12 -3.97
C GLN A 108 6.36 -12.02 -4.59
N ALA A 109 6.46 -12.09 -5.92
CA ALA A 109 7.72 -11.97 -6.64
C ALA A 109 8.40 -10.61 -6.39
N PHE A 110 7.62 -9.52 -6.43
CA PHE A 110 8.12 -8.18 -6.12
C PHE A 110 8.65 -8.10 -4.68
N VAL A 111 7.83 -8.47 -3.69
CA VAL A 111 8.16 -8.40 -2.26
C VAL A 111 9.40 -9.24 -1.93
N ASN A 112 9.48 -10.48 -2.45
CA ASN A 112 10.64 -11.34 -2.24
C ASN A 112 11.93 -10.72 -2.81
N SER A 113 11.85 -10.13 -4.00
CA SER A 113 12.98 -9.43 -4.62
C SER A 113 13.46 -8.27 -3.74
N GLN A 114 12.54 -7.41 -3.27
CA GLN A 114 12.88 -6.28 -2.40
C GLN A 114 13.43 -6.72 -1.04
N LEU A 115 12.89 -7.79 -0.44
CA LEU A 115 13.41 -8.34 0.81
C LEU A 115 14.85 -8.86 0.70
N VAL A 116 15.23 -9.41 -0.47
CA VAL A 116 16.62 -9.83 -0.70
C VAL A 116 17.54 -8.62 -0.69
N TYR A 117 17.16 -7.52 -1.36
CA TYR A 117 17.96 -6.30 -1.38
C TYR A 117 18.04 -5.61 -0.01
N ALA A 118 16.92 -5.48 0.70
CA ALA A 118 16.89 -4.85 2.03
C ALA A 118 17.84 -5.55 3.02
N ARG A 119 17.95 -6.89 2.97
CA ARG A 119 18.84 -7.67 3.83
C ARG A 119 20.32 -7.57 3.48
N GLN A 120 20.65 -6.99 2.32
CA GLN A 120 22.03 -6.85 1.83
C GLN A 120 22.59 -5.43 2.02
N ALA A 121 21.73 -4.45 2.30
CA ALA A 121 22.10 -3.06 2.56
C ALA A 121 22.57 -2.85 4.01
#